data_AF-A0A349VLG7-F1
#
_entry.id   AF-A0A349VLG7-F1
#
_cell.length_a   1.000
_cell.length_b   1.000
_cell.length_c   1.000
_cell.angle_alpha   90.00
_cell.angle_beta   90.00
_cell.angle_gamma   90.00
#
_symmetry.space_group_name_H-M   'P 1'
#
loop_
_entity.id
_entity.type
_entity.pdbx_description
1 polymer ?
#
loop_
_entity_poly.entity_id
_entity_poly.type
_entity_poly.pdbx_seq_one_letter_code
_entity_poly.pdbx_strand_id
1 'polypeptide(L)'
;MGKKQPGTSIKKQKNAPRSRIRKIAFKGPQSKVLSTIRIDELIERFLAFIRHERGLAENTQSAYRRDLQSFGAWLSGRSPLTTTIQDLGEYLGTLSDEKQSRATISR
;
A
#
# COMPACT_ATOMS: atom_id res chain seq x y z
N MET A 1 47.30 -18.09 45.85
CA MET A 1 45.99 -18.76 45.58
C MET A 1 44.88 -17.92 46.17
N GLY A 2 43.81 -17.64 45.42
CA GLY A 2 42.57 -17.00 45.89
C GLY A 2 42.45 -15.50 45.55
N LYS A 3 41.52 -15.15 44.66
CA LYS A 3 41.40 -13.85 43.97
C LYS A 3 40.70 -12.76 44.79
N LYS A 4 41.05 -11.50 44.53
CA LYS A 4 40.27 -10.29 44.87
C LYS A 4 39.07 -10.12 43.93
N GLN A 5 38.06 -9.41 44.46
CA GLN A 5 37.01 -8.60 43.82
C GLN A 5 35.66 -9.28 43.45
N PRO A 6 34.57 -8.50 43.22
CA PRO A 6 33.88 -7.62 44.17
C PRO A 6 32.34 -7.72 44.02
N GLY A 7 31.60 -6.84 44.69
CA GLY A 7 30.14 -6.77 44.68
C GLY A 7 29.50 -6.78 43.28
N THR A 8 28.39 -7.52 43.17
CA THR A 8 27.55 -7.52 41.98
C THR A 8 26.35 -6.60 42.24
N SER A 9 26.44 -5.38 41.72
CA SER A 9 25.33 -4.44 41.64
C SER A 9 24.16 -5.07 40.86
N ILE A 10 22.98 -5.04 41.47
CA ILE A 10 21.71 -5.35 40.81
C ILE A 10 21.46 -4.28 39.75
N LYS A 11 21.82 -4.56 38.50
CA LYS A 11 21.46 -3.72 37.35
C LYS A 11 19.95 -3.83 37.13
N LYS A 12 19.22 -2.78 37.52
CA LYS A 12 17.84 -2.51 37.07
C LYS A 12 17.79 -2.54 35.55
N GLN A 13 17.28 -3.62 34.99
CA GLN A 13 16.98 -3.72 33.57
C GLN A 13 15.77 -2.83 33.29
N LYS A 14 16.03 -1.67 32.69
CA LYS A 14 15.00 -0.74 32.22
C LYS A 14 14.19 -1.46 31.14
N ASN A 15 12.94 -1.83 31.45
CA ASN A 15 11.98 -2.35 30.49
C ASN A 15 11.67 -1.26 29.46
N ALA A 16 12.21 -1.41 28.25
CA ALA A 16 11.80 -0.61 27.10
C ALA A 16 10.33 -0.92 26.77
N PRO A 17 9.50 0.07 26.41
CA PRO A 17 8.11 -0.17 26.05
C PRO A 17 8.09 -1.05 24.78
N ARG A 18 7.41 -2.20 24.86
CA ARG A 18 7.19 -3.10 23.73
C ARG A 18 6.41 -2.34 22.66
N SER A 19 7.12 -1.77 21.69
CA SER A 19 6.53 -1.22 20.48
C SER A 19 5.84 -2.35 19.72
N ARG A 20 4.53 -2.47 19.90
CA ARG A 20 3.70 -3.55 19.36
C ARG A 20 3.16 -3.18 17.97
N ILE A 21 3.98 -2.55 17.14
CA ILE A 21 3.69 -2.36 15.73
C ILE A 21 4.93 -2.84 14.98
N ARG A 22 4.89 -4.11 14.59
CA ARG A 22 5.81 -4.63 13.59
C ARG A 22 5.56 -3.78 12.35
N LYS A 23 6.50 -2.89 12.03
CA LYS A 23 6.56 -2.20 10.74
C LYS A 23 6.67 -3.32 9.70
N ILE A 24 5.55 -3.77 9.17
CA ILE A 24 5.51 -4.67 8.02
C ILE A 24 6.09 -3.84 6.88
N ALA A 25 7.40 -3.95 6.69
CA ALA A 25 8.05 -3.47 5.50
C ALA A 25 7.56 -4.38 4.37
N PHE A 26 6.43 -4.02 3.77
CA PHE A 26 5.99 -4.61 2.53
C PHE A 26 6.99 -4.14 1.47
N LYS A 27 8.10 -4.87 1.35
CA LYS A 27 8.86 -4.91 0.10
C LYS A 27 7.91 -5.60 -0.87
N GLY A 28 7.13 -4.80 -1.59
CA GLY A 28 6.25 -5.29 -2.64
C GLY A 28 7.01 -6.24 -3.58
N PRO A 29 6.29 -7.07 -4.34
CA PRO A 29 6.91 -8.08 -5.19
C PRO A 29 8.06 -7.43 -5.97
N GLN A 30 9.29 -7.86 -5.68
CA GLN A 30 10.51 -7.46 -6.38
C GLN A 30 10.47 -8.13 -7.75
N SER A 31 9.49 -7.77 -8.55
CA SER A 31 9.30 -8.21 -9.92
C SER A 31 10.35 -7.48 -10.75
N LYS A 32 11.49 -8.13 -10.92
CA LYS A 32 12.45 -7.83 -11.98
C LYS A 32 11.66 -7.63 -13.28
N VAL A 33 11.67 -6.41 -13.79
CA VAL A 33 10.78 -5.86 -14.81
C VAL A 33 10.71 -6.75 -16.05
N LEU A 34 9.54 -7.36 -16.31
CA LEU A 34 9.12 -7.88 -17.63
C LEU A 34 7.59 -7.77 -17.82
N SER A 35 6.90 -6.83 -17.18
CA SER A 35 5.48 -6.61 -17.45
C SER A 35 5.31 -5.53 -18.51
N THR A 36 5.31 -5.91 -19.79
CA THR A 36 4.82 -5.09 -20.91
C THR A 36 3.32 -4.75 -20.79
N ILE A 37 2.63 -5.34 -19.80
CA ILE A 37 1.21 -5.14 -19.56
C ILE A 37 0.94 -3.67 -19.19
N ARG A 38 0.05 -3.04 -19.94
CA ARG A 38 -0.38 -1.66 -19.73
C ARG A 38 -1.41 -1.61 -18.61
N ILE A 39 -1.49 -0.47 -17.92
CA ILE A 39 -2.44 -0.30 -16.81
C ILE A 39 -3.88 -0.48 -17.27
N ASP A 40 -4.22 -0.01 -18.47
CA ASP A 40 -5.55 -0.20 -19.08
C ASP A 40 -5.91 -1.68 -19.20
N GLU A 41 -4.95 -2.53 -19.56
CA GLU A 41 -5.16 -3.97 -19.65
C GLU A 41 -5.38 -4.60 -18.27
N LEU A 42 -4.68 -4.12 -17.24
CA LEU A 42 -4.93 -4.55 -15.86
C LEU A 42 -6.32 -4.15 -15.38
N ILE A 43 -6.78 -2.95 -15.74
CA ILE A 43 -8.12 -2.43 -15.42
C ILE A 43 -9.18 -3.33 -16.06
N GLU A 44 -9.07 -3.63 -17.36
CA GLU A 44 -10.05 -4.50 -18.03
C GLU A 44 -10.10 -5.91 -17.42
N ARG A 45 -8.93 -6.50 -17.13
CA ARG A 45 -8.86 -7.81 -16.47
C ARG A 45 -9.51 -7.80 -15.09
N PHE A 46 -9.28 -6.76 -14.30
CA PHE A 46 -9.90 -6.61 -12.98
C PHE A 46 -11.41 -6.43 -13.08
N LEU A 47 -11.90 -5.60 -14.00
CA LEU A 47 -13.33 -5.37 -14.20
C LEU A 47 -14.05 -6.64 -14.68
N ALA A 48 -13.45 -7.40 -15.60
CA ALA A 48 -13.96 -8.70 -16.01
C ALA A 48 -14.03 -9.68 -14.83
N PHE A 49 -12.96 -9.75 -14.03
CA PHE A 49 -12.92 -10.59 -12.84
C PHE A 49 -14.05 -10.26 -11.85
N ILE A 50 -14.21 -8.99 -11.47
CA ILE A 50 -15.26 -8.60 -10.50
C ILE A 50 -16.68 -8.73 -11.08
N ARG A 51 -16.84 -8.64 -12.40
CA ARG A 51 -18.12 -8.90 -13.06
C ARG A 51 -18.51 -10.38 -12.96
N HIS A 52 -17.60 -11.29 -13.29
CA HIS A 52 -17.87 -12.72 -13.36
C HIS A 52 -17.87 -13.40 -11.99
N GLU A 53 -16.92 -13.05 -11.12
CA GLU A 53 -16.68 -13.76 -9.85
C GLU A 53 -17.48 -13.17 -8.68
N ARG A 54 -17.87 -11.89 -8.77
CA ARG A 54 -18.56 -11.17 -7.68
C ARG A 54 -19.95 -10.68 -8.05
N GLY A 55 -20.34 -10.77 -9.33
CA GLY A 55 -21.65 -10.33 -9.80
C GLY A 55 -21.94 -8.85 -9.52
N LEU A 56 -20.90 -8.01 -9.45
CA LEU A 56 -21.06 -6.59 -9.12
C LEU A 56 -21.91 -5.86 -10.16
N ALA A 57 -22.75 -4.93 -9.69
CA ALA A 57 -23.60 -4.12 -10.57
C ALA A 57 -22.77 -3.27 -11.54
N GLU A 58 -23.29 -3.04 -12.75
CA GLU A 58 -22.59 -2.26 -13.80
C GLU A 58 -22.24 -0.84 -13.37
N ASN A 59 -23.07 -0.22 -12.52
CA ASN A 59 -22.80 1.10 -11.95
C ASN A 59 -21.54 1.08 -11.07
N THR A 60 -21.35 0.03 -10.28
CA THR A 60 -20.18 -0.14 -9.43
C THR A 60 -18.93 -0.44 -10.26
N GLN A 61 -19.05 -1.26 -11.30
CA GLN A 61 -17.96 -1.49 -12.26
C GLN A 61 -17.54 -0.20 -12.96
N SER A 62 -18.50 0.63 -13.39
CA SER A 62 -18.24 1.91 -14.04
C SER A 62 -17.57 2.92 -13.10
N ALA A 63 -17.95 2.94 -11.82
CA ALA A 63 -17.28 3.74 -10.80
C ALA A 63 -15.82 3.31 -10.63
N TYR A 64 -15.57 2.01 -10.42
CA TYR A 64 -14.21 1.47 -10.30
C TYR A 64 -13.37 1.73 -11.56
N ARG A 65 -13.95 1.62 -12.75
CA ARG A 65 -13.25 1.95 -14.01
C ARG A 65 -12.73 3.38 -13.99
N ARG A 66 -13.58 4.35 -13.66
CA ARG A 66 -13.20 5.77 -13.60
C ARG A 66 -12.10 6.01 -12.57
N ASP A 67 -12.25 5.44 -11.38
CA ASP A 67 -11.27 5.63 -10.30
C ASP A 67 -9.89 5.04 -10.68
N LEU A 68 -9.88 3.84 -11.28
CA LEU A 68 -8.65 3.19 -11.72
C LEU A 68 -8.00 3.89 -12.92
N GLN A 69 -8.79 4.48 -13.83
CA GLN A 69 -8.28 5.31 -14.92
C GLN A 69 -7.62 6.58 -14.39
N SER A 70 -8.25 7.28 -13.43
CA SER A 70 -7.64 8.44 -12.76
C SER A 70 -6.34 8.06 -12.06
N PHE A 71 -6.31 6.92 -11.37
CA PHE A 71 -5.09 6.41 -10.76
C PHE A 71 -4.00 6.08 -11.80
N GLY A 72 -4.37 5.48 -12.93
CA GLY A 72 -3.43 5.20 -14.02
C GLY A 72 -2.87 6.45 -14.68
N ALA A 73 -3.68 7.49 -14.84
CA ALA A 73 -3.22 8.80 -15.30
C ALA A 73 -2.22 9.42 -14.31
N TRP A 74 -2.53 9.36 -13.01
CA TRP A 74 -1.62 9.85 -11.95
C TRP A 74 -0.31 9.06 -11.88
N LEU A 75 -0.32 7.76 -12.17
CA LEU A 75 0.90 6.97 -12.26
C LEU A 75 1.81 7.45 -13.39
N SER A 76 1.26 8.03 -14.47
CA SER A 76 2.04 8.63 -15.57
C SER A 76 3.10 7.68 -16.12
N GLY A 77 2.71 6.42 -16.37
CA GLY A 77 3.59 5.37 -16.89
C GLY A 77 4.42 4.62 -15.84
N ARG A 78 4.39 5.03 -14.56
CA ARG A 78 4.92 4.23 -13.44
C ARG A 78 4.15 2.91 -13.32
N SER A 79 4.83 1.86 -12.89
CA SER A 79 4.19 0.56 -12.68
C SER A 79 3.37 0.56 -11.37
N PRO A 80 2.10 0.13 -11.40
CA PRO A 80 1.29 -0.01 -10.18
C PRO A 80 1.87 -1.06 -9.21
N LEU A 81 2.68 -2.00 -9.72
CA LEU A 81 3.31 -3.04 -8.89
C LEU A 81 4.49 -2.54 -8.07
N THR A 82 5.04 -1.37 -8.43
CA THR A 82 6.16 -0.73 -7.72
C THR A 82 5.71 0.43 -6.83
N THR A 83 4.43 0.79 -6.85
CA THR A 83 3.86 1.88 -6.05
C THR A 83 3.93 1.55 -4.56
N THR A 84 4.43 2.51 -3.77
CA THR A 84 4.56 2.38 -2.31
C THR A 84 3.37 3.00 -1.57
N ILE A 85 3.28 2.76 -0.25
CA ILE A 85 2.26 3.40 0.60
C ILE A 85 2.42 4.93 0.59
N GLN A 86 3.66 5.44 0.49
CA GLN A 86 3.90 6.88 0.42
C GLN A 86 3.34 7.47 -0.87
N ASP A 87 3.59 6.81 -2.00
CA ASP A 87 3.01 7.18 -3.30
C ASP A 87 1.47 7.22 -3.24
N LEU A 88 0.85 6.23 -2.58
CA LEU A 88 -0.60 6.22 -2.38
C LEU A 88 -1.08 7.40 -1.52
N GLY A 89 -0.32 7.78 -0.50
CA GLY A 89 -0.60 8.97 0.31
C GLY A 89 -0.56 10.26 -0.52
N GLU A 90 0.39 10.38 -1.43
CA GLU A 90 0.48 11.51 -2.37
C GLU A 90 -0.72 11.54 -3.33
N TYR A 91 -1.11 10.39 -3.88
CA TYR A 91 -2.31 10.30 -4.72
C TYR A 91 -3.59 10.70 -3.98
N LEU A 92 -3.77 10.25 -2.74
CA LEU A 92 -4.92 10.67 -1.93
C LEU A 92 -4.88 12.18 -1.63
N GLY A 93 -3.69 12.76 -1.49
CA GLY A 93 -3.48 14.20 -1.42
C GLY A 93 -3.99 14.92 -2.67
N THR A 94 -3.64 14.44 -3.87
CA THR A 94 -4.10 15.06 -5.13
C THR A 94 -5.62 15.01 -5.27
N LEU A 95 -6.27 13.91 -4.87
CA LEU A 95 -7.74 13.82 -4.89
C LEU A 95 -8.42 14.78 -3.90
N SER A 96 -7.80 15.01 -2.75
CA SER A 96 -8.28 15.98 -1.76
C SER A 96 -8.17 17.41 -2.29
N ASP A 97 -7.07 17.75 -2.96
CA ASP A 97 -6.84 19.07 -3.54
C ASP A 97 -7.81 19.37 -4.70
N GLU A 98 -8.20 18.34 -5.45
CA GLU A 98 -9.27 18.38 -6.46
C GLU A 98 -10.69 18.51 -5.88
N LYS A 99 -10.82 18.61 -4.54
CA LYS A 99 -12.10 18.71 -3.82
C LYS A 99 -13.06 17.55 -4.10
N GLN A 100 -12.51 16.35 -4.37
CA GLN A 100 -13.34 15.16 -4.52
C GLN A 100 -14.10 14.85 -3.22
N SER A 101 -15.28 14.25 -3.36
CA SER A 101 -16.08 13.85 -2.20
C SER A 101 -15.35 12.77 -1.38
N ARG A 102 -15.57 12.74 -0.06
CA ARG A 102 -15.02 11.68 0.81
C ARG A 102 -15.43 10.28 0.36
N ALA A 103 -16.63 10.14 -0.20
CA ALA A 103 -17.12 8.87 -0.74
C ALA A 103 -16.37 8.43 -2.01
N THR A 104 -15.86 9.38 -2.79
CA THR A 104 -14.99 9.11 -3.94
C THR A 104 -13.60 8.67 -3.47
N ILE A 105 -13.02 9.39 -2.50
CA ILE A 105 -11.68 9.10 -1.98
C ILE A 105 -11.61 7.74 -1.25
N SER A 106 -12.70 7.33 -0.61
CA SER A 106 -12.76 6.08 0.16
C SER A 106 -13.00 4.81 -0.67
N ARG A 107 -13.31 4.94 -1.96
CA ARG A 107 -13.63 3.81 -2.83
C ARG A 107 -12.35 3.14 -3.34
#